data_AF-A0A956NQE5-F1
#
_entry.id   AF-A0A956NQE5-F1
#
_cell.length_a   1.000
_cell.length_b   1.000
_cell.length_c   1.000
_cell.angle_alpha   90.00
_cell.angle_beta   90.00
_cell.angle_gamma   90.00
#
_symmetry.space_group_name_H-M   'P 1'
#
loop_
_entity.id
_entity.type
_entity.pdbx_description
1 polymer ?
#
loop_
_entity_poly.entity_id
_entity_poly.type
_entity_poly.pdbx_seq_one_letter_code
_entity_poly.pdbx_strand_id
1 'polypeptide(L)'
;GRPQDLSAFRRDRMIVRGNTATYELVLGRTFTDTARIIRAEAPELSLTDAQRDSLFDEAIEGVGESWREGFLEVAKRSDIPGTRPRWSALAVDDANRIWVGLPGPSSSVETIEVFSPEGVLLGRLAAPDPGILGGVFHGDRVVLRDESDLGLPIIRIFTLRRPSES
;
A
#
# COMPACT_ATOMS: atom_id res chain seq x y z
N GLY A 1 -4.35 -9.86 2.82
CA GLY A 1 -5.19 -9.07 1.89
C GLY A 1 -5.19 -9.75 0.54
N ARG A 2 -6.36 -9.77 -0.13
CA ARG A 2 -6.43 -10.18 -1.55
C ARG A 2 -5.72 -9.14 -2.43
N PRO A 3 -5.26 -9.51 -3.63
CA PRO A 3 -4.86 -8.52 -4.61
C PRO A 3 -5.97 -7.51 -4.90
N GLN A 4 -5.57 -6.26 -5.14
CA GLN A 4 -6.45 -5.11 -5.34
C GLN A 4 -5.86 -4.21 -6.41
N ASP A 5 -6.72 -3.46 -7.08
CA ASP A 5 -6.29 -2.35 -7.94
C ASP A 5 -6.15 -1.10 -7.09
N LEU A 6 -4.95 -0.52 -7.06
CA LEU A 6 -4.70 0.75 -6.39
C LEU A 6 -4.31 1.81 -7.40
N SER A 7 -4.64 3.07 -7.07
CA SER A 7 -4.29 4.21 -7.90
C SER A 7 -3.95 5.44 -7.07
N ALA A 8 -3.05 6.26 -7.60
CA ALA A 8 -2.71 7.55 -7.02
C ALA A 8 -2.63 8.62 -8.12
N PHE A 9 -3.06 9.84 -7.78
CA PHE A 9 -3.02 10.98 -8.68
C PHE A 9 -1.74 11.79 -8.48
N ARG A 10 -1.09 12.13 -9.59
CA ARG A 10 0.03 13.07 -9.62
C ARG A 10 -0.47 14.49 -9.87
N ARG A 11 0.31 15.47 -9.42
CA ARG A 11 -0.02 16.90 -9.61
C ARG A 11 0.03 17.34 -11.06
N ASP A 12 0.82 16.65 -11.89
CA ASP A 12 0.91 16.87 -13.33
C ASP A 12 -0.24 16.22 -14.14
N ARG A 13 -1.32 15.83 -13.45
CA ARG A 13 -2.52 15.18 -14.00
C ARG A 13 -2.27 13.80 -14.59
N MET A 14 -1.13 13.18 -14.26
CA MET A 14 -0.91 11.76 -14.53
C MET A 14 -1.54 10.92 -13.42
N ILE A 15 -1.87 9.68 -13.75
CA ILE A 15 -2.41 8.70 -12.81
C ILE A 15 -1.44 7.52 -12.80
N VAL A 16 -1.07 7.08 -11.60
CA VAL A 16 -0.36 5.82 -11.36
C VAL A 16 -1.40 4.78 -11.00
N ARG A 17 -1.43 3.64 -11.68
CA ARG A 17 -2.33 2.51 -11.39
C ARG A 17 -1.55 1.22 -11.36
N GLY A 18 -1.99 0.26 -10.56
CA GLY A 18 -1.46 -1.09 -10.63
C GLY A 18 -2.33 -2.08 -9.88
N ASN A 19 -2.16 -3.35 -10.22
CA ASN A 19 -2.76 -4.45 -9.49
C ASN A 19 -1.73 -5.03 -8.53
N THR A 20 -2.09 -5.22 -7.26
CA THR A 20 -1.13 -5.65 -6.23
C THR A 20 -0.71 -7.12 -6.32
N ALA A 21 -1.30 -7.95 -7.21
CA ALA A 21 -0.83 -9.31 -7.49
C ALA A 21 0.52 -9.32 -8.21
N THR A 22 0.80 -8.27 -8.98
CA THR A 22 2.01 -8.09 -9.77
C THR A 22 2.68 -6.79 -9.36
N TYR A 23 3.99 -6.69 -9.55
CA TYR A 23 4.65 -5.40 -9.36
C TYR A 23 4.81 -4.67 -10.70
N GLU A 24 3.65 -4.30 -11.26
CA GLU A 24 3.55 -3.48 -12.47
C GLU A 24 2.71 -2.25 -12.16
N LEU A 25 3.29 -1.07 -12.37
CA LEU A 25 2.60 0.21 -12.27
C LEU A 25 2.53 0.86 -13.65
N VAL A 26 1.32 1.20 -14.06
CA VAL A 26 1.03 1.92 -15.31
C VAL A 26 0.81 3.39 -15.00
N LEU A 27 1.59 4.23 -15.67
CA LEU A 27 1.50 5.68 -15.63
C LEU A 27 0.86 6.18 -16.92
N GLY A 28 -0.24 6.89 -16.81
CA GLY A 28 -0.93 7.46 -17.96
C GLY A 28 -1.79 8.66 -17.56
N ARG A 29 -2.12 9.52 -18.53
CA ARG A 29 -3.06 10.62 -18.28
C ARG A 29 -4.49 10.15 -18.49
N THR A 30 -4.76 9.55 -19.65
CA THR A 30 -6.08 9.02 -20.01
C THR A 30 -6.07 7.52 -20.23
N PHE A 31 -4.89 6.89 -20.29
CA PHE A 31 -4.71 5.47 -20.65
C PHE A 31 -5.21 5.12 -22.05
N THR A 32 -5.50 6.14 -22.87
CA THR A 32 -5.77 6.02 -24.30
C THR A 32 -4.61 6.58 -25.14
N ASP A 33 -3.62 7.16 -24.47
CA ASP A 33 -2.38 7.70 -25.01
C ASP A 33 -1.17 6.83 -24.62
N THR A 34 0.05 7.30 -24.88
CA THR A 34 1.27 6.61 -24.47
C THR A 34 1.33 6.47 -22.96
N ALA A 35 1.26 5.22 -22.49
CA ALA A 35 1.50 4.88 -21.09
C ALA A 35 2.98 4.50 -20.86
N ARG A 36 3.46 4.80 -19.66
CA ARG A 36 4.73 4.27 -19.15
C ARG A 36 4.45 3.13 -18.19
N ILE A 37 5.25 2.08 -18.27
CA ILE A 37 5.14 0.93 -17.37
C ILE A 37 6.39 0.86 -16.51
N ILE A 38 6.20 0.83 -15.19
CA ILE A 38 7.23 0.55 -14.20
C ILE A 38 7.06 -0.90 -13.78
N ARG A 39 8.12 -1.69 -13.90
CA ARG A 39 8.18 -3.06 -13.39
C ARG A 39 9.28 -3.13 -12.35
N ALA A 40 8.97 -3.77 -11.24
CA ALA A 40 9.94 -4.03 -10.18
C ALA A 40 9.79 -5.48 -9.70
N GLU A 41 10.77 -5.92 -8.92
CA GLU A 41 10.69 -7.22 -8.25
C GLU A 41 10.27 -7.01 -6.80
N ALA A 42 9.31 -7.81 -6.34
CA ALA A 42 8.95 -7.91 -4.93
C ALA A 42 8.91 -9.38 -4.52
N PRO A 43 9.40 -9.71 -3.32
CA PRO A 43 9.39 -11.09 -2.83
C PRO A 43 7.97 -11.63 -2.77
N GLU A 44 7.83 -12.92 -3.08
CA GLU A 44 6.56 -13.62 -2.85
C GLU A 44 6.54 -14.06 -1.38
N LEU A 45 5.60 -13.51 -0.61
CA LEU A 45 5.46 -13.89 0.79
C LEU A 45 4.32 -14.90 0.91
N SER A 46 4.66 -16.16 1.06
CA SER A 46 3.69 -17.22 1.34
C SER A 46 3.01 -16.99 2.68
N LEU A 47 1.71 -17.26 2.72
CA LEU A 47 0.92 -17.27 3.94
C LEU A 47 0.89 -18.70 4.49
N THR A 48 1.14 -18.84 5.79
CA THR A 48 0.88 -20.11 6.49
C THR A 48 -0.63 -20.30 6.65
N ASP A 49 -1.09 -21.53 6.84
CA ASP A 49 -2.51 -21.79 7.06
C ASP A 49 -3.05 -21.05 8.29
N ALA A 50 -2.26 -20.97 9.38
CA ALA A 50 -2.61 -20.18 10.55
C ALA A 50 -2.82 -18.70 10.22
N GLN A 51 -1.97 -18.10 9.37
CA GLN A 51 -2.16 -16.72 8.94
C GLN A 51 -3.38 -16.56 8.03
N ARG A 52 -3.71 -17.57 7.21
CA ARG A 52 -4.90 -17.55 6.35
C ARG A 52 -6.18 -17.65 7.19
N ASP A 53 -6.17 -18.46 8.24
CA ASP A 53 -7.28 -18.55 9.20
C ASP A 53 -7.47 -17.22 9.94
N SER A 54 -6.39 -16.62 10.48
CA SER A 54 -6.49 -15.31 11.13
C SER A 54 -7.03 -14.22 10.19
N LEU A 55 -6.62 -14.21 8.92
CA LEU A 55 -7.15 -13.26 7.92
C LEU A 55 -8.63 -13.51 7.58
N PHE A 56 -9.08 -14.77 7.63
CA PHE A 56 -10.47 -15.12 7.41
C PHE A 56 -11.34 -14.66 8.59
N ASP A 57 -10.86 -14.87 9.82
CA ASP A 57 -11.53 -14.43 11.05
C ASP A 57 -11.63 -12.90 11.12
N GLU A 58 -10.53 -12.18 10.81
CA GLU A 58 -10.51 -10.72 10.71
C GLU A 58 -11.52 -10.22 9.66
N ALA A 59 -11.60 -10.89 8.51
CA ALA A 59 -12.57 -10.54 7.48
C ALA A 59 -14.01 -10.69 7.98
N ILE A 60 -14.33 -11.75 8.74
CA ILE A 60 -15.66 -11.95 9.35
C ILE A 60 -15.99 -10.86 10.36
N GLU A 61 -15.03 -10.49 11.20
CA GLU A 61 -15.20 -9.42 12.19
C GLU A 61 -15.46 -8.06 11.52
N GLY A 62 -14.84 -7.81 10.36
CA GLY A 62 -14.97 -6.54 9.64
C GLY A 62 -16.30 -6.32 8.89
N VAL A 63 -17.10 -7.34 8.60
CA VAL A 63 -18.33 -7.19 7.78
C VAL A 63 -19.51 -6.59 8.57
N GLY A 64 -19.40 -6.50 9.90
CA GLY A 64 -20.48 -6.07 10.79
C GLY A 64 -21.55 -7.15 11.01
N GLU A 65 -22.25 -7.10 12.15
CA GLU A 65 -23.16 -8.18 12.58
C GLU A 65 -24.27 -8.49 11.57
N SER A 66 -24.85 -7.46 10.93
CA SER A 66 -25.98 -7.61 10.00
C SER A 66 -25.64 -8.37 8.71
N TRP A 67 -24.37 -8.45 8.34
CA TRP A 67 -23.91 -9.16 7.14
C TRP A 67 -23.17 -10.46 7.45
N ARG A 68 -22.92 -10.76 8.73
CA ARG A 68 -22.09 -11.87 9.17
C ARG A 68 -22.60 -13.23 8.70
N GLU A 69 -23.90 -13.49 8.86
CA GLU A 69 -24.52 -14.77 8.48
C GLU A 69 -24.42 -15.01 6.98
N GLY A 70 -24.84 -14.02 6.17
CA GLY A 70 -24.72 -14.10 4.71
C GLY A 70 -23.27 -14.18 4.22
N PHE A 71 -22.32 -13.54 4.91
CA PHE A 71 -20.90 -13.67 4.60
C PHE A 71 -20.40 -15.10 4.85
N LEU A 72 -20.75 -15.72 5.99
CA LEU A 72 -20.35 -17.08 6.35
C LEU A 72 -20.94 -18.14 5.41
N GLU A 73 -22.11 -17.91 4.82
CA GLU A 73 -22.71 -18.83 3.83
C GLU A 73 -21.91 -18.90 2.52
N VAL A 74 -21.30 -17.79 2.10
CA VAL A 74 -20.64 -17.68 0.78
C VAL A 74 -19.12 -17.71 0.86
N ALA A 75 -18.54 -17.24 1.95
CA ALA A 75 -17.10 -17.12 2.11
C ALA A 75 -16.45 -18.47 2.39
N LYS A 76 -15.45 -18.83 1.61
CA LYS A 76 -14.66 -20.05 1.81
C LYS A 76 -13.24 -19.67 2.22
N ARG A 77 -12.63 -20.48 3.11
CA ARG A 77 -11.20 -20.33 3.46
C ARG A 77 -10.30 -20.39 2.23
N SER A 78 -10.67 -21.17 1.21
CA SER A 78 -9.97 -21.23 -0.08
C SER A 78 -9.91 -19.90 -0.82
N ASP A 79 -10.81 -18.97 -0.50
CA ASP A 79 -10.87 -17.65 -1.13
C ASP A 79 -9.83 -16.68 -0.54
N ILE A 80 -9.13 -17.08 0.53
CA ILE A 80 -7.94 -16.41 1.02
C ILE A 80 -6.74 -16.93 0.23
N PRO A 81 -6.05 -16.08 -0.56
CA PRO A 81 -4.89 -16.50 -1.34
C PRO A 81 -3.80 -17.14 -0.48
N GLY A 82 -3.00 -18.03 -1.08
CA GLY A 82 -1.85 -18.65 -0.40
C GLY A 82 -0.65 -17.72 -0.26
N THR A 83 -0.68 -16.55 -0.89
CA THR A 83 0.44 -15.60 -0.92
C THR A 83 -0.06 -14.17 -0.71
N ARG A 84 0.81 -13.33 -0.15
CA ARG A 84 0.54 -11.91 0.03
C ARG A 84 0.58 -11.19 -1.33
N PRO A 85 -0.10 -10.04 -1.45
CA PRO A 85 0.15 -9.11 -2.54
C PRO A 85 1.61 -8.69 -2.58
N ARG A 86 2.13 -8.36 -3.76
CA ARG A 86 3.52 -7.92 -3.99
C ARG A 86 3.80 -6.55 -3.35
N TRP A 87 2.78 -5.73 -3.23
CA TRP A 87 2.78 -4.41 -2.59
C TRP A 87 1.37 -4.15 -2.04
N SER A 88 1.22 -3.24 -1.08
CA SER A 88 -0.04 -3.04 -0.35
C SER A 88 -0.46 -1.58 -0.20
N ALA A 89 0.39 -0.63 -0.59
CA ALA A 89 0.08 0.78 -0.51
C ALA A 89 0.77 1.58 -1.63
N LEU A 90 0.15 2.67 -2.04
CA LEU A 90 0.63 3.55 -3.10
C LEU A 90 0.32 5.00 -2.76
N ALA A 91 1.32 5.86 -2.84
CA ALA A 91 1.19 7.29 -2.66
C ALA A 91 2.05 8.06 -3.68
N VAL A 92 1.76 9.35 -3.82
CA VAL A 92 2.53 10.27 -4.65
C VAL A 92 2.82 11.52 -3.83
N ASP A 93 4.08 11.97 -3.84
CA ASP A 93 4.48 13.19 -3.16
C ASP A 93 4.36 14.45 -4.02
N ASP A 94 4.65 15.60 -3.41
CA ASP A 94 4.62 16.92 -4.03
C ASP A 94 5.56 17.08 -5.24
N ALA A 95 6.60 16.25 -5.31
CA ALA A 95 7.58 16.20 -6.40
C ALA A 95 7.23 15.14 -7.45
N ASN A 96 6.01 14.58 -7.41
CA ASN A 96 5.52 13.50 -8.26
C ASN A 96 6.33 12.19 -8.16
N ARG A 97 7.06 11.98 -7.05
CA ARG A 97 7.69 10.69 -6.78
C ARG A 97 6.62 9.69 -6.37
N ILE A 98 6.85 8.43 -6.69
CA ILE A 98 5.91 7.35 -6.44
C ILE A 98 6.42 6.55 -5.27
N TRP A 99 5.59 6.40 -4.24
CA TRP A 99 5.92 5.70 -3.02
C TRP A 99 5.09 4.42 -2.96
N VAL A 100 5.75 3.27 -2.90
CA VAL A 100 5.11 1.95 -2.91
C VAL A 100 5.44 1.22 -1.62
N GLY A 101 4.41 0.85 -0.87
CA GLY A 101 4.54 0.09 0.37
C GLY A 101 4.60 -1.41 0.07
N LEU A 102 5.68 -2.06 0.50
CA LEU A 102 5.83 -3.50 0.45
C LEU A 102 5.39 -4.11 1.78
N PRO A 103 4.59 -5.19 1.75
CA PRO A 103 4.19 -5.86 2.97
C PRO A 103 5.38 -6.57 3.61
N GLY A 104 5.42 -6.58 4.93
CA GLY A 104 6.27 -7.49 5.68
C GLY A 104 5.51 -8.70 6.25
N PRO A 105 6.16 -9.51 7.10
CA PRO A 105 5.57 -10.71 7.68
C PRO A 105 4.27 -10.43 8.47
N SER A 106 4.20 -9.25 9.09
CA SER A 106 3.10 -8.81 9.96
C SER A 106 1.87 -8.30 9.22
N SER A 107 1.83 -8.37 7.88
CA SER A 107 0.79 -7.77 7.00
C SER A 107 0.80 -6.25 6.86
N SER A 108 1.59 -5.56 7.68
CA SER A 108 1.78 -4.12 7.62
C SER A 108 2.78 -3.72 6.53
N VAL A 109 2.74 -2.45 6.11
CA VAL A 109 3.80 -1.88 5.27
C VAL A 109 5.06 -1.79 6.12
N GLU A 110 6.11 -2.54 5.76
CA GLU A 110 7.39 -2.55 6.49
C GLU A 110 8.52 -1.91 5.69
N THR A 111 8.44 -1.98 4.36
CA THR A 111 9.41 -1.34 3.46
C THR A 111 8.68 -0.44 2.49
N ILE A 112 9.28 0.69 2.15
CA ILE A 112 8.78 1.61 1.14
C ILE A 112 9.83 1.77 0.06
N GLU A 113 9.43 1.55 -1.19
CA GLU A 113 10.22 1.88 -2.36
C GLU A 113 9.80 3.24 -2.90
N VAL A 114 10.77 4.06 -3.29
CA VAL A 114 10.51 5.39 -3.84
C VAL A 114 11.03 5.44 -5.27
N PHE A 115 10.18 5.77 -6.22
CA PHE A 115 10.53 5.95 -7.62
C PHE A 115 10.50 7.42 -8.01
N SER A 116 11.37 7.80 -8.94
CA SER A 116 11.34 9.09 -9.60
C SER A 116 10.04 9.25 -10.39
N PRO A 117 9.69 10.49 -10.80
CA PRO A 117 8.55 10.72 -11.69
C PRO A 117 8.64 9.95 -13.02
N GLU A 118 9.84 9.59 -13.46
CA GLU A 118 10.12 8.82 -14.67
C GLU A 118 10.10 7.30 -14.43
N GLY A 119 9.90 6.87 -13.18
CA GLY A 119 9.81 5.47 -12.78
C GLY A 119 11.15 4.82 -12.43
N VAL A 120 12.20 5.61 -12.17
CA VAL A 120 13.50 5.08 -11.74
C VAL A 120 13.49 4.87 -10.23
N LEU A 121 13.87 3.69 -9.75
CA LEU A 121 13.99 3.44 -8.30
C LEU A 121 15.06 4.36 -7.68
N LEU A 122 14.65 5.23 -6.76
CA LEU A 122 15.53 6.15 -6.03
C LEU A 122 16.08 5.51 -4.75
N GLY A 123 15.35 4.55 -4.16
CA GLY A 123 15.80 3.84 -2.97
C GLY A 123 14.68 3.12 -2.24
N ARG A 124 15.09 2.47 -1.14
CA ARG A 124 14.21 1.75 -0.22
C ARG A 124 14.43 2.26 1.20
N LEU A 125 13.37 2.35 1.98
CA LEU A 125 13.43 2.72 3.40
C LEU A 125 12.48 1.86 4.23
N ALA A 126 12.83 1.64 5.50
CA ALA A 126 11.90 1.02 6.45
C ALA A 126 10.74 1.99 6.73
N ALA A 127 9.52 1.47 6.75
CA ALA A 127 8.35 2.27 7.08
C ALA A 127 8.39 2.64 8.58
N PRO A 128 8.42 3.93 8.94
CA PRO A 128 8.39 4.34 10.34
C PRO A 128 7.01 4.13 10.97
N ASP A 129 5.99 3.97 10.12
CA ASP A 129 4.61 3.72 10.50
C ASP A 129 3.91 2.93 9.37
N PRO A 130 3.16 1.85 9.68
CA PRO A 130 2.39 1.09 8.70
C PRO A 130 1.45 1.90 7.82
N GLY A 131 0.88 2.98 8.37
CA GLY A 131 -0.12 3.83 7.73
C GLY A 131 0.48 5.04 7.00
N ILE A 132 1.82 5.20 6.99
CA ILE A 132 2.48 6.43 6.52
C ILE A 132 2.08 6.85 5.10
N LEU A 133 1.83 5.89 4.20
CA LEU A 133 1.44 6.17 2.82
C LEU A 133 -0.02 6.61 2.66
N GLY A 134 -0.85 6.48 3.70
CA GLY A 134 -2.17 7.11 3.77
C GLY A 134 -2.13 8.59 4.20
N GLY A 135 -0.95 9.10 4.56
CA GLY A 135 -0.74 10.47 4.98
C GLY A 135 -0.74 11.48 3.82
N VAL A 136 -0.83 12.77 4.17
CA VAL A 136 -0.68 13.89 3.24
C VAL A 136 0.79 14.27 3.13
N PHE A 137 1.34 14.20 1.93
CA PHE A 137 2.70 14.63 1.63
C PHE A 137 2.72 16.13 1.37
N HIS A 138 3.67 16.85 1.97
CA HIS A 138 3.92 18.25 1.66
C HIS A 138 5.38 18.63 1.91
N GLY A 139 6.09 19.07 0.87
CA GLY A 139 7.50 19.39 0.96
C GLY A 139 8.35 18.22 1.48
N ASP A 140 9.00 18.40 2.63
CA ASP A 140 9.78 17.39 3.33
C ASP A 140 8.99 16.67 4.44
N ARG A 141 7.66 16.78 4.47
CA ARG A 141 6.81 16.22 5.53
C ARG A 141 5.77 15.26 5.02
N VAL A 142 5.40 14.32 5.90
CA VAL A 142 4.19 13.51 5.76
C VAL A 142 3.36 13.71 7.02
N VAL A 143 2.11 14.13 6.85
CA VAL A 143 1.15 14.36 7.93
C VAL A 143 0.15 13.22 7.94
N LEU A 144 0.13 12.47 9.02
CA LEU A 144 -0.77 11.34 9.23
C LEU A 144 -1.78 11.71 10.32
N ARG A 145 -3.07 11.51 10.04
CA ARG A 145 -4.11 11.50 11.06
C ARG A 145 -4.14 10.12 11.70
N ASP A 146 -4.19 10.09 13.02
CA ASP A 146 -4.20 8.87 13.81
C ASP A 146 -5.12 9.07 15.03
N GLU A 147 -5.26 8.06 15.87
CA GLU A 147 -6.07 8.08 17.09
C GLU A 147 -5.25 7.62 18.29
N SER A 148 -5.41 8.28 19.44
CA SER A 148 -4.75 7.86 20.68
C SER A 148 -5.48 6.69 21.33
N ASP A 149 -4.85 6.05 22.32
CA ASP A 149 -5.46 4.98 23.13
C ASP A 149 -6.77 5.40 23.84
N LEU A 150 -7.04 6.70 23.94
CA LEU A 150 -8.26 7.26 24.51
C LEU A 150 -9.34 7.56 23.46
N GLY A 151 -9.12 7.18 22.20
CA GLY A 151 -10.02 7.48 21.10
C GLY A 151 -9.99 8.93 20.63
N LEU A 152 -8.93 9.69 20.96
CA LEU A 152 -8.82 11.10 20.59
C LEU A 152 -8.00 11.28 19.31
N PRO A 153 -8.41 12.15 18.38
CA PRO A 153 -7.66 12.38 17.15
C PRO A 153 -6.30 13.00 17.46
N ILE A 154 -5.24 12.45 16.88
CA ILE A 154 -3.89 12.99 16.93
C ILE A 154 -3.35 13.21 15.51
N ILE A 155 -2.37 14.10 15.39
CA ILE A 155 -1.64 14.36 14.15
C ILE A 155 -0.19 13.99 14.36
N ARG A 156 0.31 13.08 13.53
CA ARG A 156 1.72 12.68 13.51
C ARG A 156 2.38 13.28 12.28
N ILE A 157 3.56 13.88 12.48
CA ILE A 157 4.30 14.55 11.42
C ILE A 157 5.66 13.87 11.30
N PHE A 158 5.92 13.29 10.13
CA PHE A 158 7.19 12.67 9.78
C PHE A 158 8.01 13.60 8.90
N THR A 159 9.34 13.54 9.03
CA THR A 159 10.27 14.32 8.19
C THR A 159 10.98 13.39 7.23
N LEU A 160 10.92 13.71 5.94
CA LEU A 160 11.62 13.02 4.87
C LEU A 160 13.04 13.58 4.76
N ARG A 161 14.03 12.73 5.00
CA ARG A 161 15.44 13.09 4.83
C ARG A 161 16.07 12.18 3.80
N ARG A 162 16.93 12.74 2.94
CA ARG A 162 17.84 11.90 2.17
C ARG A 162 18.84 11.26 3.15
N PRO A 163 19.28 10.03 2.91
CA PRO A 163 20.45 9.51 3.60
C PRO A 163 21.59 10.51 3.40
N SER A 164 22.25 10.90 4.49
CA SER A 164 23.50 11.64 4.39
C SER A 164 24.47 10.81 3.55
N GLU A 165 25.07 11.39 2.51
CA GLU A 165 26.22 10.75 1.87
C GLU A 165 27.28 10.54 2.97
N SER A 166 27.61 9.27 3.21
CA SER A 166 28.57 8.85 4.22
C SER A 166 29.96 8.77 3.60
#